data_AF-A0A0T6B6E8-F1
#
_entry.id   AF-A0A0T6B6E8-F1
#
_cell.length_a   1.000
_cell.length_b   1.000
_cell.length_c   1.000
_cell.angle_alpha   90.00
_cell.angle_beta   90.00
_cell.angle_gamma   90.00
#
_symmetry.space_group_name_H-M   'P 1'
#
loop_
_entity.id
_entity.type
_entity.pdbx_description
1 polymer ?
#
loop_
_entity_poly.entity_id
_entity_poly.type
_entity_poly.pdbx_seq_one_letter_code
_entity_poly.pdbx_strand_id
1 'polypeptide(L)'
;GMLNASLESFTNIALSECRESLKTSFDLTGNLNMGVGVNKGPGKAAVFTSQGFRQRVWTDLEKAFSEEIYSQCKQVKFLDSTLDNISIMVLNHSTAQKFWTELLKCIEEEIRNASPAIQQMLEEDYPQLLKCYSDMTKKLTFNAYSLNRAIFEKCENAYLSNSLNRILEPTQAMFNKENTAPTHDEIDSLIRTITNELSVTLVEDYLNEKVSKNVVKGIKMYAVKTEQQLASGPEAAQVIAGAPNAGQQFNVQLANAMYYFHAQIQRIIVNMKDTLPISVVSLITDSLSALDNLASAIIEPLTDSIKTAIETILITIHAESDLAKYQVPGNRPTIPCSFYMRELIEFITRTYNIYLSSFDNKE
;
A
#
# COMPACT_ATOMS: atom_id res chain seq x y z
N GLY A 1 11.10 2.84 -53.98
CA GLY A 1 11.51 4.25 -54.13
C GLY A 1 10.42 5.18 -53.64
N MET A 2 9.53 5.61 -54.52
CA MET A 2 8.49 6.60 -54.19
C MET A 2 7.51 6.17 -53.09
N LEU A 3 7.01 4.92 -53.11
CA LEU A 3 6.11 4.40 -52.07
C LEU A 3 6.70 4.48 -50.66
N ASN A 4 7.96 4.05 -50.47
CA ASN A 4 8.62 4.15 -49.17
C ASN A 4 8.79 5.60 -48.71
N ALA A 5 9.19 6.50 -49.61
CA ALA A 5 9.32 7.92 -49.28
C ALA A 5 7.98 8.53 -48.87
N SER A 6 6.87 8.15 -49.54
CA SER A 6 5.53 8.58 -49.16
C SER A 6 5.09 8.00 -47.82
N LEU A 7 5.38 6.72 -47.54
CA LEU A 7 5.07 6.07 -46.26
C LEU A 7 5.85 6.72 -45.11
N GLU A 8 7.16 6.93 -45.27
CA GLU A 8 8.00 7.61 -44.29
C GLU A 8 7.51 9.04 -44.05
N SER A 9 7.18 9.79 -45.11
CA SER A 9 6.62 11.14 -44.99
C SER A 9 5.32 11.13 -44.21
N PHE A 10 4.41 10.18 -44.46
CA PHE A 10 3.15 10.07 -43.74
C PHE A 10 3.39 9.77 -42.27
N THR A 11 4.24 8.79 -41.94
CA THR A 11 4.56 8.46 -40.54
C THR A 11 5.22 9.61 -39.81
N ASN A 12 6.07 10.39 -40.48
CA ASN A 12 6.71 11.56 -39.90
C ASN A 12 5.72 12.68 -39.60
N ILE A 13 4.73 12.91 -40.48
CA ILE A 13 3.64 13.87 -40.23
C ILE A 13 2.81 13.43 -39.03
N ALA A 14 2.37 12.16 -39.00
CA ALA A 14 1.60 11.62 -37.89
C ALA A 14 2.35 11.71 -36.54
N LEU A 15 3.67 11.44 -36.54
CA LEU A 15 4.52 11.60 -35.36
C LEU A 15 4.65 13.07 -34.95
N SER A 16 4.81 13.99 -35.91
CA SER A 16 4.87 15.42 -35.63
C SER A 16 3.57 15.92 -35.01
N GLU A 17 2.41 15.46 -35.49
CA GLU A 17 1.12 15.81 -34.92
C GLU A 17 0.98 15.29 -33.48
N CYS A 18 1.39 14.04 -33.21
CA CYS A 18 1.42 13.50 -31.84
C CYS A 18 2.32 14.34 -30.91
N ARG A 19 3.49 14.78 -31.42
CA ARG A 19 4.42 15.60 -30.65
C ARG A 19 3.83 16.97 -30.31
N GLU A 20 3.21 17.63 -31.27
CA GLU A 20 2.58 18.94 -31.05
C GLU A 20 1.38 18.84 -30.10
N SER A 21 0.60 17.77 -30.15
CA SER A 21 -0.45 17.47 -29.16
C SER A 21 0.10 17.41 -27.73
N LEU A 22 1.19 16.67 -27.52
CA LEU A 22 1.82 16.56 -26.20
C LEU A 22 2.39 17.90 -25.74
N LYS A 23 3.12 18.61 -26.61
CA LYS A 23 3.64 19.94 -26.28
C LYS A 23 2.53 20.92 -25.90
N THR A 24 1.43 20.91 -26.62
CA THR A 24 0.28 21.77 -26.33
C THR A 24 -0.33 21.43 -24.97
N SER A 25 -0.39 20.15 -24.61
CA SER A 25 -0.85 19.72 -23.27
C SER A 25 0.08 20.16 -22.14
N PHE A 26 1.37 20.36 -22.45
CA PHE A 26 2.38 20.84 -21.52
C PHE A 26 2.59 22.36 -21.57
N ASP A 27 1.97 23.07 -22.52
CA ASP A 27 2.15 24.50 -22.69
C ASP A 27 1.32 25.30 -21.68
N LEU A 28 2.04 25.96 -20.78
CA LEU A 28 1.51 26.83 -19.74
C LEU A 28 0.90 28.12 -20.30
N THR A 29 1.25 28.50 -21.53
CA THR A 29 1.00 29.83 -22.08
C THR A 29 -0.21 29.89 -23.03
N GLY A 30 -0.62 28.75 -23.59
CA GLY A 30 -1.50 28.72 -24.77
C GLY A 30 -2.99 29.05 -24.59
N ASN A 31 -3.51 29.30 -23.39
CA ASN A 31 -4.96 29.53 -23.22
C ASN A 31 -5.35 30.32 -21.96
N LEU A 32 -4.73 31.49 -21.75
CA LEU A 32 -5.11 32.45 -20.71
C LEU A 32 -6.47 33.15 -20.93
N ASN A 33 -7.28 32.72 -21.91
CA ASN A 33 -8.47 33.45 -22.36
C ASN A 33 -9.83 32.80 -22.08
N MET A 34 -9.89 31.68 -21.37
CA MET A 34 -11.18 31.08 -21.02
C MET A 34 -11.55 31.38 -19.57
N GLY A 35 -12.39 32.41 -19.41
CA GLY A 35 -13.40 32.44 -18.35
C GLY A 35 -13.03 33.09 -17.02
N VAL A 36 -12.51 34.31 -17.01
CA VAL A 36 -12.74 35.22 -15.89
C VAL A 36 -13.36 36.50 -16.44
N GLY A 37 -14.61 36.76 -16.04
CA GLY A 37 -15.33 37.99 -16.38
C GLY A 37 -14.42 39.21 -16.16
N VAL A 38 -14.08 39.86 -17.26
CA VAL A 38 -13.15 40.98 -17.30
C VAL A 38 -13.83 42.20 -16.66
N ASN A 39 -13.74 42.31 -15.34
CA ASN A 39 -13.85 43.60 -14.67
C ASN A 39 -12.49 44.30 -14.83
N LYS A 40 -12.43 45.21 -15.81
CA LYS A 40 -11.25 46.04 -16.12
C LYS A 40 -10.94 46.96 -14.94
N GLY A 41 -9.96 46.58 -14.13
CA GLY A 41 -9.30 47.44 -13.16
C GLY A 41 -7.78 47.22 -13.23
N PRO A 42 -6.94 48.26 -13.25
CA PRO A 42 -5.49 48.09 -13.32
C PRO A 42 -4.97 47.55 -11.99
N GLY A 43 -4.33 46.37 -12.00
CA GLY A 43 -3.58 45.87 -10.84
C GLY A 43 -3.97 44.50 -10.26
N LYS A 44 -4.77 43.67 -10.93
CA LYS A 44 -5.00 42.27 -10.49
C LYS A 44 -4.49 41.28 -11.53
N ALA A 45 -3.30 40.72 -11.27
CA ALA A 45 -2.86 39.51 -11.95
C ALA A 45 -3.89 38.39 -11.70
N ALA A 46 -4.27 37.65 -12.74
CA ALA A 46 -5.06 36.44 -12.58
C ALA A 46 -4.22 35.45 -11.77
N VAL A 47 -4.56 35.28 -10.49
CA VAL A 47 -3.90 34.29 -9.62
C VAL A 47 -4.43 32.93 -10.05
N PHE A 48 -3.70 32.24 -10.93
CA PHE A 48 -3.91 30.81 -11.13
C PHE A 48 -3.50 30.09 -9.84
N THR A 49 -4.43 29.39 -9.22
CA THR A 49 -4.11 28.45 -8.14
C THR A 49 -3.42 27.23 -8.74
N SER A 50 -2.48 26.62 -8.00
CA SER A 50 -1.79 25.40 -8.43
C SER A 50 -2.74 24.26 -8.81
N GLN A 51 -3.93 24.21 -8.19
CA GLN A 51 -4.99 23.24 -8.49
C GLN A 51 -5.65 23.47 -9.87
N GLY A 52 -5.95 24.72 -10.23
CA GLY A 52 -6.51 25.04 -11.55
C GLY A 52 -5.53 24.76 -12.68
N PHE A 53 -4.23 24.93 -12.42
CA PHE A 53 -3.16 24.51 -13.32
C PHE A 53 -3.14 22.98 -13.52
N ARG A 54 -3.09 22.20 -12.43
CA ARG A 54 -3.06 20.72 -12.45
C ARG A 54 -4.25 20.13 -13.21
N GLN A 55 -5.46 20.63 -12.95
CA GLN A 55 -6.67 20.15 -13.61
C GLN A 55 -6.66 20.39 -15.13
N ARG A 56 -6.16 21.56 -15.56
CA ARG A 56 -6.10 21.90 -16.98
C ARG A 56 -5.12 21.01 -17.74
N VAL A 57 -3.89 20.85 -17.24
CA VAL A 57 -2.89 19.97 -17.87
C VAL A 57 -3.43 18.55 -17.99
N TRP A 58 -4.11 18.04 -16.97
CA TRP A 58 -4.74 16.71 -17.06
C TRP A 58 -5.84 16.61 -18.11
N THR A 59 -6.69 17.64 -18.22
CA THR A 59 -7.75 17.68 -19.24
C THR A 59 -7.15 17.66 -20.64
N ASP A 60 -6.12 18.48 -20.87
CA ASP A 60 -5.46 18.58 -22.18
C ASP A 60 -4.68 17.29 -22.50
N LEU A 61 -4.04 16.66 -21.51
CA LEU A 61 -3.30 15.41 -21.68
C LEU A 61 -4.23 14.21 -21.91
N GLU A 62 -5.36 14.13 -21.20
CA GLU A 62 -6.38 13.10 -21.44
C GLU A 62 -6.95 13.21 -22.86
N LYS A 63 -7.19 14.43 -23.34
CA LYS A 63 -7.61 14.68 -24.73
C LYS A 63 -6.51 14.26 -25.73
N ALA A 64 -5.26 14.61 -25.46
CA ALA A 64 -4.13 14.23 -26.32
C ALA A 64 -4.04 12.71 -26.49
N PHE A 65 -4.13 11.93 -25.41
CA PHE A 65 -4.12 10.45 -25.50
C PHE A 65 -5.40 9.86 -26.08
N SER A 66 -6.57 10.33 -25.67
CA SER A 66 -7.85 9.68 -26.02
C SER A 66 -8.39 10.04 -27.41
N GLU A 67 -8.02 11.21 -27.95
CA GLU A 67 -8.50 11.71 -29.22
C GLU A 67 -7.38 11.88 -30.24
N GLU A 68 -6.38 12.70 -29.93
CA GLU A 68 -5.42 13.21 -30.93
C GLU A 68 -4.40 12.13 -31.33
N ILE A 69 -3.61 11.63 -30.37
CA ILE A 69 -2.65 10.53 -30.58
C ILE A 69 -3.39 9.25 -30.99
N TYR A 70 -4.54 8.99 -30.39
CA TYR A 70 -5.40 7.85 -30.75
C TYR A 70 -5.82 7.90 -32.23
N SER A 71 -6.22 9.06 -32.75
CA SER A 71 -6.58 9.24 -34.15
C SER A 71 -5.41 8.94 -35.08
N GLN A 72 -4.21 9.45 -34.77
CA GLN A 72 -3.00 9.16 -35.55
C GLN A 72 -2.67 7.67 -35.58
N CYS A 73 -2.73 7.00 -34.41
CA CYS A 73 -2.53 5.55 -34.32
C CYS A 73 -3.54 4.77 -35.17
N LYS A 74 -4.81 5.22 -35.23
CA LYS A 74 -5.82 4.58 -36.11
C LYS A 74 -5.50 4.74 -37.58
N GLN A 75 -5.04 5.92 -38.01
CA GLN A 75 -4.70 6.17 -39.41
C GLN A 75 -3.50 5.30 -39.83
N VAL A 76 -2.46 5.21 -38.99
CA VAL A 76 -1.31 4.33 -39.24
C VAL A 76 -1.72 2.85 -39.24
N LYS A 77 -2.58 2.42 -38.30
CA LYS A 77 -3.15 1.05 -38.31
C LYS A 77 -3.91 0.74 -39.60
N PHE A 78 -4.73 1.67 -40.07
CA PHE A 78 -5.48 1.52 -41.32
C PHE A 78 -4.55 1.40 -42.53
N LEU A 79 -3.52 2.24 -42.58
CA LEU A 79 -2.48 2.20 -43.62
C LEU A 79 -1.75 0.86 -43.61
N ASP A 80 -1.25 0.42 -42.46
CA ASP A 80 -0.53 -0.86 -42.29
C ASP A 80 -1.40 -2.05 -42.71
N SER A 81 -2.66 -2.09 -42.26
CA SER A 81 -3.63 -3.13 -42.65
C SER A 81 -3.95 -3.11 -44.15
N THR A 82 -3.96 -1.94 -44.78
CA THR A 82 -4.20 -1.80 -46.21
C THR A 82 -2.99 -2.29 -47.02
N LEU A 83 -1.78 -1.98 -46.56
CA LEU A 83 -0.53 -2.44 -47.18
C LEU A 83 -0.39 -3.97 -47.13
N ASP A 84 -0.78 -4.58 -46.00
CA ASP A 84 -0.82 -6.04 -45.85
C ASP A 84 -1.80 -6.69 -46.83
N ASN A 85 -3.01 -6.14 -46.95
CA ASN A 85 -4.04 -6.68 -47.87
C ASN A 85 -3.62 -6.60 -49.34
N ILE A 86 -2.85 -5.58 -49.74
CA ILE A 86 -2.41 -5.40 -51.12
C ILE A 86 -1.25 -6.37 -51.47
N SER A 87 -0.78 -7.19 -50.53
CA SER A 87 0.28 -8.18 -50.76
C SER A 87 1.50 -7.58 -51.46
N ILE A 88 1.89 -6.35 -51.10
CA ILE A 88 3.13 -5.76 -51.59
C ILE A 88 4.26 -6.52 -50.90
N MET A 89 4.63 -7.69 -51.43
CA MET A 89 5.62 -8.62 -50.88
C MET A 89 7.05 -8.06 -50.78
N VAL A 90 7.28 -6.80 -51.16
CA VAL A 90 8.62 -6.21 -51.35
C VAL A 90 8.99 -5.22 -50.25
N LEU A 91 8.08 -4.87 -49.33
CA LEU A 91 8.37 -3.96 -48.23
C LEU A 91 8.29 -4.73 -46.92
N ASN A 92 9.36 -4.67 -46.11
CA ASN A 92 9.38 -5.20 -44.74
C ASN A 92 8.28 -4.52 -43.91
N HIS A 93 7.08 -5.10 -43.91
CA HIS A 93 5.88 -4.61 -43.25
C HIS A 93 6.09 -4.57 -41.74
N SER A 94 6.41 -3.37 -41.28
CA SER A 94 6.59 -3.02 -39.87
C SER A 94 6.32 -1.53 -39.68
N THR A 95 5.55 -0.91 -40.58
CA THR A 95 5.32 0.54 -40.58
C THR A 95 4.66 0.96 -39.29
N ALA A 96 3.62 0.25 -38.87
CA ALA A 96 2.99 0.49 -37.57
C ALA A 96 3.93 0.20 -36.39
N GLN A 97 4.73 -0.87 -36.43
CA GLN A 97 5.67 -1.20 -35.35
C GLN A 97 6.77 -0.13 -35.19
N LYS A 98 7.31 0.37 -36.31
CA LYS A 98 8.30 1.46 -36.35
C LYS A 98 7.67 2.75 -35.84
N PHE A 99 6.49 3.11 -36.34
CA PHE A 99 5.74 4.27 -35.86
C PHE A 99 5.49 4.19 -34.35
N TRP A 100 5.04 3.04 -33.84
CA TRP A 100 4.81 2.85 -32.40
C TRP A 100 6.09 3.06 -31.61
N THR A 101 7.20 2.47 -32.04
CA THR A 101 8.50 2.60 -31.37
C THR A 101 8.96 4.07 -31.32
N GLU A 102 8.81 4.82 -32.41
CA GLU A 102 9.16 6.24 -32.46
C GLU A 102 8.17 7.12 -31.68
N LEU A 103 6.88 6.77 -31.65
CA LEU A 103 5.88 7.45 -30.82
C LEU A 103 6.20 7.28 -29.33
N LEU A 104 6.59 6.07 -28.91
CA LEU A 104 6.98 5.82 -27.52
C LEU A 104 8.20 6.65 -27.11
N LYS A 105 9.22 6.75 -27.98
CA LYS A 105 10.36 7.65 -27.77
C LYS A 105 9.94 9.12 -27.72
N CYS A 106 9.04 9.53 -28.62
CA CYS A 106 8.50 10.88 -28.64
C CYS A 106 7.81 11.24 -27.31
N ILE A 107 6.95 10.35 -26.80
CA ILE A 107 6.27 10.55 -25.50
C ILE A 107 7.31 10.70 -24.39
N GLU A 108 8.31 9.82 -24.35
CA GLU A 108 9.37 9.84 -23.34
C GLU A 108 10.19 11.14 -23.39
N GLU A 109 10.58 11.59 -24.59
CA GLU A 109 11.31 12.83 -24.81
C GLU A 109 10.50 14.07 -24.38
N GLU A 110 9.23 14.15 -24.74
CA GLU A 110 8.39 15.30 -24.40
C GLU A 110 8.16 15.40 -22.88
N ILE A 111 7.95 14.26 -22.19
CA ILE A 111 7.86 14.25 -20.72
C ILE A 111 9.19 14.66 -20.08
N ARG A 112 10.31 14.18 -20.62
CA ARG A 112 11.66 14.52 -20.11
C ARG A 112 12.00 16.00 -20.31
N ASN A 113 11.51 16.60 -21.38
CA ASN A 113 11.74 18.00 -21.73
C ASN A 113 10.67 18.95 -21.15
N ALA A 114 9.60 18.42 -20.56
CA ALA A 114 8.57 19.21 -19.91
C ALA A 114 9.15 20.02 -18.73
N SER A 115 8.46 21.10 -18.35
CA SER A 115 8.89 21.94 -17.22
C SER A 115 8.98 21.12 -15.91
N PRO A 116 9.85 21.51 -14.95
CA PRO A 116 9.95 20.80 -13.67
C PRO A 116 8.62 20.67 -12.92
N ALA A 117 7.73 21.66 -13.05
CA ALA A 117 6.39 21.61 -12.45
C ALA A 117 5.51 20.50 -13.04
N ILE A 118 5.61 20.27 -14.35
CA ILE A 118 4.89 19.19 -15.04
C ILE A 118 5.52 17.84 -14.71
N GLN A 119 6.85 17.76 -14.70
CA GLN A 119 7.54 16.52 -14.33
C GLN A 119 7.14 16.07 -12.92
N GLN A 120 7.19 16.98 -11.95
CA GLN A 120 6.77 16.69 -10.58
C GLN A 120 5.29 16.27 -10.51
N MET A 121 4.41 16.97 -11.23
CA MET A 121 3.00 16.62 -11.31
C MET A 121 2.79 15.21 -11.86
N LEU A 122 3.47 14.83 -12.95
CA LEU A 122 3.39 13.50 -13.55
C LEU A 122 4.00 12.41 -12.65
N GLU A 123 5.03 12.74 -11.87
CA GLU A 123 5.62 11.86 -10.86
C GLU A 123 4.67 11.64 -9.66
N GLU A 124 3.92 12.66 -9.24
CA GLU A 124 2.93 12.56 -8.16
C GLU A 124 1.65 11.83 -8.59
N ASP A 125 1.16 12.09 -9.81
CA ASP A 125 -0.08 11.55 -10.39
C ASP A 125 0.20 10.44 -11.42
N TYR A 126 1.30 9.72 -11.27
CA TYR A 126 1.67 8.64 -12.19
C TYR A 126 0.53 7.64 -12.50
N PRO A 127 -0.32 7.21 -11.54
CA PRO A 127 -1.46 6.34 -11.85
C PRO A 127 -2.41 6.93 -12.91
N GLN A 128 -2.62 8.25 -12.91
CA GLN A 128 -3.48 8.92 -13.89
C GLN A 128 -2.84 8.94 -15.28
N LEU A 129 -1.53 9.19 -15.37
CA LEU A 129 -0.77 9.08 -16.62
C LEU A 129 -0.88 7.66 -17.20
N LEU A 130 -0.63 6.66 -16.35
CA LEU A 130 -0.66 5.26 -16.72
C LEU A 130 -2.07 4.86 -17.20
N LYS A 131 -3.12 5.36 -16.54
CA LYS A 131 -4.51 5.14 -16.96
C LYS A 131 -4.76 5.66 -18.37
N CYS A 132 -4.39 6.91 -18.67
CA CYS A 132 -4.58 7.51 -20.00
C CYS A 132 -3.91 6.67 -21.11
N TYR A 133 -2.66 6.27 -20.88
CA TYR A 133 -1.89 5.45 -21.81
C TYR A 133 -2.46 4.02 -21.96
N SER A 134 -2.85 3.40 -20.84
CA SER A 134 -3.43 2.06 -20.81
C SER A 134 -4.77 2.00 -21.53
N ASP A 135 -5.66 2.98 -21.28
CA ASP A 135 -6.96 3.07 -21.91
C ASP A 135 -6.85 3.30 -23.42
N MET A 136 -5.93 4.17 -23.87
CA MET A 136 -5.64 4.36 -25.30
C MET A 136 -5.16 3.05 -25.95
N THR A 137 -4.19 2.38 -25.33
CA THR A 137 -3.62 1.14 -25.87
C THR A 137 -4.66 0.01 -25.93
N LYS A 138 -5.49 -0.13 -24.89
CA LYS A 138 -6.61 -1.07 -24.86
C LYS A 138 -7.64 -0.78 -25.95
N LYS A 139 -7.96 0.49 -26.22
CA LYS A 139 -8.88 0.89 -27.30
C LYS A 139 -8.33 0.62 -28.70
N LEU A 140 -7.00 0.69 -28.89
CA LEU A 140 -6.39 0.52 -30.21
C LEU A 140 -6.41 -0.93 -30.71
N THR A 141 -6.39 -1.92 -29.80
CA THR A 141 -6.45 -3.38 -30.10
C THR A 141 -5.72 -3.75 -31.40
N PHE A 142 -4.39 -3.62 -31.41
CA PHE A 142 -3.57 -3.92 -32.59
C PHE A 142 -2.25 -4.56 -32.18
N ASN A 143 -1.86 -5.66 -32.83
CA ASN A 143 -0.72 -6.47 -32.42
C ASN A 143 0.62 -5.70 -32.41
N ALA A 144 0.77 -4.69 -33.29
CA ALA A 144 1.97 -3.85 -33.31
C ALA A 144 2.02 -2.83 -32.15
N TYR A 145 0.88 -2.59 -31.49
CA TYR A 145 0.73 -1.61 -30.40
C TYR A 145 0.61 -2.33 -29.07
N SER A 146 1.75 -2.52 -28.41
CA SER A 146 1.82 -3.11 -27.08
C SER A 146 2.05 -2.05 -26.02
N LEU A 147 1.43 -2.25 -24.85
CA LEU A 147 1.68 -1.43 -23.67
C LEU A 147 3.13 -1.60 -23.21
N ASN A 148 3.93 -0.54 -23.32
CA ASN A 148 5.31 -0.51 -22.84
C ASN A 148 5.43 0.44 -21.65
N ARG A 149 5.48 -0.13 -20.44
CA ARG A 149 5.56 0.65 -19.19
C ARG A 149 6.92 1.33 -18.99
N ALA A 150 7.97 0.86 -19.67
CA ALA A 150 9.33 1.37 -19.50
C ALA A 150 9.47 2.85 -19.90
N ILE A 151 8.60 3.36 -20.78
CA ILE A 151 8.59 4.77 -21.20
C ILE A 151 8.32 5.73 -20.03
N PHE A 152 7.75 5.23 -18.93
CA PHE A 152 7.45 6.01 -17.73
C PHE A 152 8.24 5.53 -16.50
N GLU A 153 9.32 4.77 -16.67
CA GLU A 153 10.08 4.19 -15.55
C GLU A 153 10.54 5.25 -14.54
N LYS A 154 10.96 6.43 -15.00
CA LYS A 154 11.34 7.54 -14.11
C LYS A 154 10.16 8.00 -13.23
N CYS A 155 8.99 8.23 -13.85
CA CYS A 155 7.79 8.65 -13.14
C CYS A 155 7.29 7.57 -12.19
N GLU A 156 7.33 6.31 -12.62
CA GLU A 156 6.97 5.16 -11.79
C GLU A 156 7.87 5.06 -10.55
N ASN A 157 9.19 5.13 -10.73
CA ASN A 157 10.14 5.02 -9.61
C ASN A 157 10.00 6.17 -8.61
N ALA A 158 9.76 7.40 -9.10
CA ALA A 158 9.48 8.55 -8.24
C ALA A 158 8.17 8.35 -7.46
N TYR A 159 7.10 7.93 -8.12
CA TYR A 159 5.82 7.65 -7.50
C TYR A 159 5.92 6.56 -6.42
N LEU A 160 6.59 5.45 -6.72
CA LEU A 160 6.77 4.33 -5.80
C LEU A 160 7.63 4.71 -4.59
N SER A 161 8.66 5.54 -4.78
CA SER A 161 9.49 6.06 -3.69
C SER A 161 8.67 6.99 -2.78
N ASN A 162 7.87 7.87 -3.37
CA ASN A 162 6.99 8.78 -2.61
C ASN A 162 5.88 8.01 -1.88
N SER A 163 5.26 7.03 -2.53
CA SER A 163 4.27 6.13 -1.92
C SER A 163 4.84 5.39 -0.71
N LEU A 164 6.07 4.86 -0.85
CA LEU A 164 6.76 4.23 0.27
C LEU A 164 6.98 5.21 1.43
N ASN A 165 7.48 6.42 1.16
CA ASN A 165 7.70 7.41 2.21
C ASN A 165 6.39 7.85 2.89
N ARG A 166 5.31 8.05 2.13
CA ARG A 166 3.97 8.37 2.67
C ARG A 166 3.45 7.31 3.64
N ILE A 167 3.87 6.06 3.50
CA ILE A 167 3.52 4.97 4.42
C ILE A 167 4.53 4.87 5.57
N LEU A 168 5.83 4.94 5.29
CA LEU A 168 6.89 4.73 6.29
C LEU A 168 7.05 5.90 7.26
N GLU A 169 6.93 7.15 6.82
CA GLU A 169 7.07 8.33 7.69
C GLU A 169 6.03 8.35 8.83
N PRO A 170 4.72 8.22 8.58
CA PRO A 170 3.75 8.13 9.67
C PRO A 170 3.94 6.88 10.52
N THR A 171 4.35 5.75 9.93
CA THR A 171 4.69 4.54 10.68
C THR A 171 5.82 4.80 11.66
N GLN A 172 6.89 5.49 11.26
CA GLN A 172 8.02 5.80 12.13
C GLN A 172 7.65 6.85 13.18
N ALA A 173 6.90 7.88 12.79
CA ALA A 173 6.49 8.96 13.67
C ALA A 173 5.71 8.48 14.90
N MET A 174 4.90 7.43 14.76
CA MET A 174 4.15 6.81 15.86
C MET A 174 5.05 6.29 17.00
N PHE A 175 6.30 5.92 16.70
CA PHE A 175 7.23 5.33 17.66
C PHE A 175 8.38 6.26 18.06
N ASN A 176 8.31 7.55 17.69
CA ASN A 176 9.32 8.55 18.07
C ASN A 176 9.25 8.95 19.54
N LYS A 177 8.10 8.78 20.18
CA LYS A 177 7.90 9.06 21.60
C LYS A 177 8.21 7.79 22.39
N GLU A 178 9.19 7.86 23.27
CA GLU A 178 9.53 6.76 24.16
C GLU A 178 8.38 6.47 25.14
N ASN A 179 8.14 5.19 25.42
CA ASN A 179 7.14 4.72 26.39
C ASN A 179 5.68 5.14 26.10
N THR A 180 5.34 5.44 24.85
CA THR A 180 3.95 5.66 24.44
C THR A 180 3.60 4.74 23.28
N ALA A 181 2.54 3.95 23.44
CA ALA A 181 2.04 3.10 22.37
C ALA A 181 1.32 3.96 21.31
N PRO A 182 1.32 3.54 20.03
CA PRO A 182 0.57 4.20 18.98
C PRO A 182 -0.91 4.32 19.33
N THR A 183 -1.47 5.51 19.13
CA THR A 183 -2.90 5.77 19.39
C THR A 183 -3.77 5.31 18.22
N HIS A 184 -5.05 5.06 18.47
CA HIS A 184 -6.00 4.69 17.42
C HIS A 184 -6.12 5.76 16.32
N ASP A 185 -6.04 7.05 16.68
CA ASP A 185 -6.10 8.15 15.69
C ASP A 185 -4.89 8.14 14.74
N GLU A 186 -3.68 7.89 15.27
CA GLU A 186 -2.46 7.79 14.46
C GLU A 186 -2.53 6.56 13.54
N ILE A 187 -3.00 5.43 14.05
CA ILE A 187 -3.22 4.21 13.27
C ILE A 187 -4.26 4.47 12.17
N ASP A 188 -5.41 5.05 12.50
CA ASP A 188 -6.48 5.34 11.54
C ASP A 188 -6.01 6.31 10.44
N SER A 189 -5.12 7.26 10.78
CA SER A 189 -4.49 8.13 9.79
C SER A 189 -3.60 7.34 8.81
N LEU A 190 -2.77 6.41 9.31
CA LEU A 190 -1.97 5.53 8.45
C LEU A 190 -2.86 4.62 7.59
N ILE A 191 -3.93 4.07 8.16
CA ILE A 191 -4.91 3.23 7.46
C ILE A 191 -5.57 4.01 6.31
N ARG A 192 -5.95 5.28 6.51
CA ARG A 192 -6.46 6.14 5.44
C ARG A 192 -5.43 6.35 4.33
N THR A 193 -4.16 6.58 4.68
CA THR A 193 -3.09 6.71 3.69
C THR A 193 -2.93 5.43 2.88
N ILE A 194 -2.84 4.26 3.52
CA ILE A 194 -2.74 2.95 2.85
C ILE A 194 -3.95 2.72 1.93
N THR A 195 -5.16 3.00 2.42
CA THR A 195 -6.41 2.87 1.66
C THR A 195 -6.37 3.73 0.40
N ASN A 196 -5.91 4.98 0.51
CA ASN A 196 -5.79 5.89 -0.62
C ASN A 196 -4.75 5.40 -1.64
N GLU A 197 -3.55 4.99 -1.21
CA GLU A 197 -2.50 4.46 -2.09
C GLU A 197 -2.95 3.22 -2.87
N LEU A 198 -3.67 2.30 -2.22
CA LEU A 198 -4.24 1.14 -2.89
C LEU A 198 -5.34 1.52 -3.87
N SER A 199 -6.24 2.44 -3.48
CA SER A 199 -7.39 2.85 -4.29
C SER A 199 -6.97 3.54 -5.60
N VAL A 200 -6.01 4.46 -5.53
CA VAL A 200 -5.57 5.21 -6.72
C VAL A 200 -4.83 4.34 -7.75
N THR A 201 -4.29 3.20 -7.32
CA THR A 201 -3.56 2.26 -8.19
C THR A 201 -4.41 1.15 -8.79
N LEU A 202 -5.69 1.05 -8.44
CA LEU A 202 -6.64 0.10 -9.04
C LEU A 202 -6.84 0.27 -10.56
N VAL A 203 -6.28 1.33 -11.14
CA VAL A 203 -6.27 1.57 -12.59
C VAL A 203 -5.51 0.48 -13.37
N GLU A 204 -4.53 -0.17 -12.73
CA GLU A 204 -3.67 -1.15 -13.39
C GLU A 204 -3.04 -2.13 -12.38
N ASP A 205 -3.21 -3.43 -12.63
CA ASP A 205 -2.83 -4.50 -11.69
C ASP A 205 -1.34 -4.52 -11.36
N TYR A 206 -0.46 -4.27 -12.34
CA TYR A 206 1.00 -4.29 -12.12
C TYR A 206 1.46 -3.16 -11.20
N LEU A 207 0.93 -1.94 -11.36
CA LEU A 207 1.20 -0.84 -10.44
C LEU A 207 0.62 -1.12 -9.04
N ASN A 208 -0.60 -1.65 -8.96
CA ASN A 208 -1.23 -2.01 -7.70
C ASN A 208 -0.41 -3.05 -6.93
N GLU A 209 0.16 -4.05 -7.61
CA GLU A 209 1.06 -5.03 -7.00
C GLU A 209 2.33 -4.38 -6.42
N LYS A 210 2.94 -3.43 -7.15
CA LYS A 210 4.12 -2.71 -6.65
C LYS A 210 3.83 -1.84 -5.43
N VAL A 211 2.71 -1.11 -5.41
CA VAL A 211 2.30 -0.33 -4.23
C VAL A 211 1.95 -1.23 -3.06
N SER A 212 1.34 -2.38 -3.30
CA SER A 212 1.07 -3.38 -2.26
C SER A 212 2.34 -3.89 -1.58
N LYS A 213 3.45 -4.03 -2.33
CA LYS A 213 4.77 -4.33 -1.73
C LYS A 213 5.28 -3.21 -0.82
N ASN A 214 4.93 -1.96 -1.08
CA ASN A 214 5.24 -0.86 -0.16
C ASN A 214 4.38 -0.93 1.12
N VAL A 215 3.09 -1.29 1.00
CA VAL A 215 2.23 -1.56 2.16
C VAL A 215 2.81 -2.67 3.04
N VAL A 216 3.28 -3.78 2.44
CA VAL A 216 3.96 -4.86 3.16
C VAL A 216 5.21 -4.37 3.91
N LYS A 217 6.01 -3.50 3.29
CA LYS A 217 7.16 -2.89 3.98
C LYS A 217 6.72 -2.02 5.16
N GLY A 218 5.60 -1.31 5.04
CA GLY A 218 4.98 -0.55 6.12
C GLY A 218 4.56 -1.44 7.30
N ILE A 219 3.84 -2.53 7.01
CA ILE A 219 3.41 -3.51 8.03
C ILE A 219 4.61 -4.10 8.76
N LYS A 220 5.64 -4.53 8.01
CA LYS A 220 6.88 -5.06 8.61
C LYS A 220 7.63 -4.01 9.42
N MET A 221 7.68 -2.76 8.97
CA MET A 221 8.29 -1.66 9.73
C MET A 221 7.54 -1.43 11.04
N TYR A 222 6.21 -1.45 11.03
CA TYR A 222 5.40 -1.35 12.25
C TYR A 222 5.72 -2.47 13.24
N ALA A 223 5.85 -3.71 12.76
CA ALA A 223 6.27 -4.85 13.58
C ALA A 223 7.65 -4.63 14.22
N VAL A 224 8.66 -4.28 13.41
CA VAL A 224 10.03 -4.03 13.88
C VAL A 224 10.08 -2.87 14.89
N LYS A 225 9.31 -1.80 14.67
CA LYS A 225 9.24 -0.66 15.59
C LYS A 225 8.55 -1.01 16.91
N THR A 226 7.51 -1.85 16.85
CA THR A 226 6.86 -2.38 18.04
C THR A 226 7.83 -3.23 18.85
N GLU A 227 8.55 -4.14 18.20
CA GLU A 227 9.56 -5.00 18.83
C GLU A 227 10.68 -4.20 19.51
N GLN A 228 11.17 -3.14 18.87
CA GLN A 228 12.22 -2.25 19.41
C GLN A 228 11.82 -1.52 20.70
N GLN A 229 10.51 -1.33 20.93
CA GLN A 229 9.99 -0.61 22.10
C GLN A 229 9.57 -1.58 23.22
N LEU A 230 9.59 -2.90 23.01
CA LEU A 230 9.14 -3.86 24.02
C LEU A 230 10.04 -3.81 25.27
N ALA A 231 9.39 -3.73 26.43
CA ALA A 231 10.05 -3.95 27.70
C ALA A 231 10.49 -5.42 27.76
N SER A 232 11.80 -5.64 27.76
CA SER A 232 12.43 -6.96 27.77
C SER A 232 13.12 -7.24 29.11
N GLY A 233 13.20 -8.51 29.49
CA GLY A 233 13.93 -8.97 30.68
C GLY A 233 13.08 -9.75 31.69
N PRO A 234 13.68 -10.22 32.79
CA PRO A 234 13.01 -11.07 33.78
C PRO A 234 11.79 -10.40 34.42
N GLU A 235 11.83 -9.07 34.55
CA GLU A 235 10.74 -8.26 35.09
C GLU A 235 9.50 -8.27 34.19
N ALA A 236 9.67 -8.31 32.85
CA ALA A 236 8.56 -8.37 31.92
C ALA A 236 7.82 -9.72 31.96
N ALA A 237 8.51 -10.82 32.29
CA ALA A 237 7.94 -12.16 32.39
C ALA A 237 7.45 -12.53 33.80
N GLN A 238 7.59 -11.65 34.78
CA GLN A 238 7.38 -12.01 36.18
C GLN A 238 5.89 -12.14 36.54
N VAL A 239 5.52 -13.25 37.15
CA VAL A 239 4.15 -13.52 37.63
C VAL A 239 4.16 -13.50 39.17
N ILE A 240 4.02 -12.32 39.77
CA ILE A 240 3.98 -12.14 41.23
C ILE A 240 2.55 -11.81 41.68
N ALA A 241 2.24 -12.03 42.95
CA ALA A 241 1.07 -11.45 43.60
C ALA A 241 1.14 -9.90 43.55
N GLY A 242 0.31 -9.27 42.69
CA GLY A 242 0.23 -7.81 42.58
C GLY A 242 -0.31 -7.34 41.23
N ALA A 243 -0.38 -6.02 41.03
CA ALA A 243 -0.72 -5.44 39.72
C ALA A 243 0.44 -5.65 38.72
N PRO A 244 0.17 -5.69 37.39
CA PRO A 244 1.22 -5.80 36.39
C PRO A 244 2.18 -4.60 36.50
N ASN A 245 3.48 -4.82 36.31
CA ASN A 245 4.45 -3.73 36.35
C ASN A 245 4.34 -2.82 35.12
N ALA A 246 5.00 -1.66 35.16
CA ALA A 246 4.92 -0.67 34.08
C ALA A 246 5.35 -1.22 32.72
N GLY A 247 6.38 -2.08 32.67
CA GLY A 247 6.82 -2.73 31.43
C GLY A 247 5.80 -3.71 30.87
N GLN A 248 5.17 -4.51 31.73
CA GLN A 248 4.09 -5.42 31.35
C GLN A 248 2.86 -4.66 30.84
N GLN A 249 2.45 -3.60 31.54
CA GLN A 249 1.35 -2.74 31.09
C GLN A 249 1.66 -2.10 29.74
N PHE A 250 2.90 -1.67 29.53
CA PHE A 250 3.33 -1.08 28.26
C PHE A 250 3.35 -2.11 27.12
N ASN A 251 3.85 -3.32 27.36
CA ASN A 251 3.80 -4.42 26.38
C ASN A 251 2.36 -4.78 26.00
N VAL A 252 1.42 -4.77 26.95
CA VAL A 252 -0.01 -4.96 26.67
C VAL A 252 -0.55 -3.84 25.77
N GLN A 253 -0.22 -2.57 26.07
CA GLN A 253 -0.66 -1.44 25.24
C GLN A 253 -0.12 -1.55 23.80
N LEU A 254 1.16 -1.92 23.64
CA LEU A 254 1.77 -2.15 22.32
C LEU A 254 1.09 -3.31 21.58
N ALA A 255 0.83 -4.42 22.26
CA ALA A 255 0.15 -5.57 21.68
C ALA A 255 -1.28 -5.23 21.24
N ASN A 256 -2.04 -4.48 22.03
CA ASN A 256 -3.39 -4.05 21.68
C ASN A 256 -3.41 -3.06 20.51
N ALA A 257 -2.49 -2.09 20.49
CA ALA A 257 -2.33 -1.18 19.36
C ALA A 257 -1.96 -1.92 18.07
N MET A 258 -1.07 -2.91 18.16
CA MET A 258 -0.70 -3.78 17.05
C MET A 258 -1.87 -4.64 16.57
N TYR A 259 -2.66 -5.21 17.48
CA TYR A 259 -3.87 -5.96 17.14
C TYR A 259 -4.91 -5.06 16.45
N TYR A 260 -5.10 -3.83 16.94
CA TYR A 260 -5.97 -2.85 16.29
C TYR A 260 -5.49 -2.54 14.86
N PHE A 261 -4.19 -2.30 14.66
CA PHE A 261 -3.62 -2.09 13.33
C PHE A 261 -3.83 -3.29 12.41
N HIS A 262 -3.56 -4.51 12.90
CA HIS A 262 -3.83 -5.76 12.19
C HIS A 262 -5.31 -5.84 11.72
N ALA A 263 -6.25 -5.62 12.65
CA ALA A 263 -7.67 -5.67 12.36
C ALA A 263 -8.11 -4.62 11.32
N GLN A 264 -7.55 -3.41 11.35
CA GLN A 264 -7.86 -2.39 10.35
C GLN A 264 -7.31 -2.74 8.96
N ILE A 265 -6.11 -3.33 8.85
CA ILE A 265 -5.59 -3.80 7.56
C ILE A 265 -6.46 -4.94 7.01
N GLN A 266 -6.84 -5.91 7.85
CA GLN A 266 -7.78 -6.97 7.46
C GLN A 266 -9.10 -6.40 6.95
N ARG A 267 -9.62 -5.36 7.60
CA ARG A 267 -10.83 -4.66 7.17
C ARG A 267 -10.66 -4.01 5.79
N ILE A 268 -9.51 -3.41 5.48
CA ILE A 268 -9.22 -2.90 4.13
C ILE A 268 -9.30 -4.04 3.10
N ILE A 269 -8.64 -5.16 3.37
CA ILE A 269 -8.63 -6.33 2.47
C ILE A 269 -10.05 -6.83 2.22
N VAL A 270 -10.86 -6.97 3.27
CA VAL A 270 -12.26 -7.43 3.16
C VAL A 270 -13.10 -6.43 2.35
N ASN A 271 -12.96 -5.13 2.62
CA ASN A 271 -13.74 -4.09 1.93
C ASN A 271 -13.38 -3.97 0.44
N MET A 272 -12.13 -4.27 0.07
CA MET A 272 -11.63 -4.14 -1.30
C MET A 272 -11.46 -5.49 -2.02
N LYS A 273 -12.01 -6.58 -1.47
CA LYS A 273 -11.80 -7.95 -1.96
C LYS A 273 -12.21 -8.14 -3.42
N ASP A 274 -13.28 -7.49 -3.86
CA ASP A 274 -13.80 -7.63 -5.23
C ASP A 274 -13.02 -6.75 -6.24
N THR A 275 -12.26 -5.77 -5.77
CA THR A 275 -11.50 -4.83 -6.61
C THR A 275 -10.01 -5.15 -6.67
N LEU A 276 -9.45 -5.73 -5.60
CA LEU A 276 -8.02 -6.04 -5.53
C LEU A 276 -7.71 -7.37 -6.23
N PRO A 277 -6.57 -7.48 -6.94
CA PRO A 277 -6.08 -8.76 -7.44
C PRO A 277 -5.87 -9.78 -6.30
N ILE A 278 -6.17 -11.06 -6.55
CA ILE A 278 -6.00 -12.13 -5.57
C ILE A 278 -4.55 -12.21 -5.07
N SER A 279 -3.58 -11.99 -5.95
CA SER A 279 -2.14 -11.95 -5.59
C SER A 279 -1.80 -10.85 -4.60
N VAL A 280 -2.48 -9.70 -4.68
CA VAL A 280 -2.30 -8.58 -3.76
C VAL A 280 -2.94 -8.89 -2.41
N VAL A 281 -4.15 -9.45 -2.42
CA VAL A 281 -4.85 -9.89 -1.22
C VAL A 281 -4.01 -10.91 -0.44
N SER A 282 -3.46 -11.93 -1.12
CA SER A 282 -2.59 -12.91 -0.47
C SER A 282 -1.31 -12.27 0.06
N LEU A 283 -0.67 -11.41 -0.73
CA LEU A 283 0.60 -10.76 -0.35
C LEU A 283 0.48 -9.88 0.90
N ILE A 284 -0.62 -9.13 1.05
CA ILE A 284 -0.86 -8.32 2.26
C ILE A 284 -1.24 -9.23 3.43
N THR A 285 -2.10 -10.23 3.21
CA THR A 285 -2.50 -11.19 4.26
C THR A 285 -1.30 -11.94 4.82
N ASP A 286 -0.40 -12.43 3.96
CA ASP A 286 0.82 -13.13 4.38
C ASP A 286 1.73 -12.22 5.22
N SER A 287 1.76 -10.92 4.94
CA SER A 287 2.57 -9.97 5.70
C SER A 287 2.06 -9.72 7.13
N LEU A 288 0.76 -9.94 7.37
CA LEU A 288 0.14 -9.79 8.68
C LEU A 288 0.59 -10.86 9.67
N SER A 289 1.05 -12.03 9.18
CA SER A 289 1.67 -13.05 10.02
C SER A 289 2.87 -12.53 10.83
N ALA A 290 3.55 -11.48 10.36
CA ALA A 290 4.62 -10.84 11.14
C ALA A 290 4.10 -10.19 12.44
N LEU A 291 2.89 -9.63 12.40
CA LEU A 291 2.23 -9.06 13.58
C LEU A 291 1.71 -10.16 14.50
N ASP A 292 1.14 -11.24 13.94
CA ASP A 292 0.65 -12.39 14.72
C ASP A 292 1.79 -13.10 15.47
N ASN A 293 2.92 -13.31 14.78
CA ASN A 293 4.13 -13.88 15.38
C ASN A 293 4.67 -13.00 16.50
N LEU A 294 4.67 -11.67 16.31
CA LEU A 294 5.12 -10.74 17.35
C LEU A 294 4.14 -10.69 18.53
N ALA A 295 2.83 -10.77 18.29
CA ALA A 295 1.83 -10.86 19.36
C ALA A 295 2.07 -12.10 20.23
N SER A 296 2.33 -13.23 19.58
CA SER A 296 2.68 -14.48 20.24
C SER A 296 3.96 -14.33 21.06
N ALA A 297 5.01 -13.71 20.51
CA ALA A 297 6.28 -13.48 21.19
C ALA A 297 6.16 -12.53 22.40
N ILE A 298 5.21 -11.60 22.41
CA ILE A 298 4.95 -10.72 23.57
C ILE A 298 4.32 -11.50 24.73
N ILE A 299 3.43 -12.46 24.42
CA ILE A 299 2.65 -13.22 25.41
C ILE A 299 3.40 -14.46 25.91
N GLU A 300 4.30 -15.03 25.08
CA GLU A 300 5.05 -16.25 25.35
C GLU A 300 5.83 -16.22 26.69
N PRO A 301 6.60 -15.16 27.03
CA PRO A 301 7.33 -15.10 28.30
C PRO A 301 6.42 -15.16 29.53
N LEU A 302 5.27 -14.49 29.48
CA LEU A 302 4.26 -14.56 30.55
C LEU A 302 3.70 -15.97 30.62
N THR A 303 3.34 -16.55 29.48
CA THR A 303 2.75 -17.90 29.42
C THR A 303 3.69 -18.96 29.98
N ASP A 304 4.98 -18.89 29.66
CA ASP A 304 5.98 -19.83 30.16
C ASP A 304 6.26 -19.67 31.66
N SER A 305 6.24 -18.43 32.16
CA SER A 305 6.31 -18.15 33.59
C SER A 305 5.10 -18.73 34.34
N ILE A 306 3.90 -18.60 33.77
CA ILE A 306 2.66 -19.18 34.32
C ILE A 306 2.74 -20.72 34.32
N LYS A 307 3.19 -21.34 33.22
CA LYS A 307 3.38 -22.79 33.13
C LYS A 307 4.37 -23.27 34.20
N THR A 308 5.51 -22.62 34.33
CA THR A 308 6.54 -22.97 35.33
C THR A 308 6.00 -22.87 36.76
N ALA A 309 5.20 -21.84 37.05
CA ALA A 309 4.56 -21.69 38.35
C ALA A 309 3.52 -22.80 38.62
N ILE A 310 2.69 -23.14 37.63
CA ILE A 310 1.74 -24.25 37.72
C ILE A 310 2.46 -25.58 37.94
N GLU A 311 3.53 -25.86 37.18
CA GLU A 311 4.35 -27.05 37.34
C GLU A 311 4.96 -27.15 38.74
N THR A 312 5.45 -26.03 39.29
CA THR A 312 5.99 -25.98 40.66
C THR A 312 4.91 -26.30 41.71
N ILE A 313 3.71 -25.74 41.55
CA ILE A 313 2.57 -26.03 42.43
C ILE A 313 2.22 -27.53 42.33
N LEU A 314 2.13 -28.08 41.11
CA LEU A 314 1.82 -29.49 40.90
C LEU A 314 2.89 -30.41 41.50
N ILE A 315 4.18 -30.13 41.31
CA ILE A 315 5.27 -30.92 41.91
C ILE A 315 5.17 -30.89 43.44
N THR A 316 4.87 -29.72 44.02
CA THR A 316 4.71 -29.57 45.47
C THR A 316 3.54 -30.42 45.99
N ILE A 317 2.43 -30.48 45.26
CA ILE A 317 1.29 -31.36 45.56
C ILE A 317 1.71 -32.84 45.54
N HIS A 318 2.45 -33.26 44.51
CA HIS A 318 2.84 -34.66 44.34
C HIS A 318 3.94 -35.10 45.33
N ALA A 319 4.78 -34.17 45.78
CA ALA A 319 5.84 -34.43 46.76
C ALA A 319 5.30 -34.55 48.19
N GLU A 320 4.07 -34.11 48.44
CA GLU A 320 3.48 -34.17 49.77
C GLU A 320 2.98 -35.58 50.11
N SER A 321 3.72 -36.25 51.00
CA SER A 321 3.45 -37.63 51.44
C SER A 321 2.28 -37.76 52.44
N ASP A 322 1.71 -36.64 52.89
CA ASP A 322 0.68 -36.58 53.96
C ASP A 322 -0.76 -36.52 53.44
N LEU A 323 -1.00 -36.58 52.13
CA LEU A 323 -2.34 -36.73 51.55
C LEU A 323 -3.09 -37.95 52.09
N ALA A 324 -2.37 -39.00 52.51
CA ALA A 324 -2.93 -40.19 53.14
C ALA A 324 -3.40 -39.99 54.60
N LYS A 325 -3.01 -38.88 55.26
CA LYS A 325 -3.38 -38.58 56.65
C LYS A 325 -4.61 -37.70 56.79
N TYR A 326 -5.17 -37.20 55.68
CA TYR A 326 -6.44 -36.46 55.70
C TYR A 326 -7.59 -37.39 56.08
N GLN A 327 -7.93 -37.41 57.38
CA GLN A 327 -9.12 -38.09 57.87
C GLN A 327 -10.37 -37.38 57.35
N VAL A 328 -11.19 -38.08 56.57
CA VAL A 328 -12.52 -37.62 56.17
C VAL A 328 -13.38 -37.54 57.43
N PRO A 329 -13.88 -36.37 57.85
CA PRO A 329 -14.86 -36.29 58.92
C PRO A 329 -16.13 -37.01 58.43
N GLY A 330 -16.51 -38.10 59.10
CA GLY A 330 -17.55 -39.04 58.66
C GLY A 330 -18.99 -38.50 58.52
N ASN A 331 -19.19 -37.19 58.46
CA ASN A 331 -20.51 -36.55 58.43
C ASN A 331 -20.65 -35.38 57.44
N ARG A 332 -19.78 -35.24 56.43
CA ARG A 332 -19.98 -34.28 55.32
C ARG A 332 -20.03 -34.99 53.97
N PRO A 333 -21.08 -34.77 53.14
CA PRO A 333 -21.27 -35.45 51.86
C PRO A 333 -20.36 -34.93 50.73
N THR A 334 -19.56 -33.89 50.99
CA THR A 334 -18.63 -33.32 50.01
C THR A 334 -17.21 -33.34 50.57
N ILE A 335 -16.31 -34.03 49.86
CA ILE A 335 -14.87 -33.99 50.11
C ILE A 335 -14.42 -32.56 49.75
N PRO A 336 -13.92 -31.74 50.69
CA PRO A 336 -13.43 -30.41 50.35
C PRO A 336 -12.21 -30.56 49.42
N CYS A 337 -12.16 -29.79 48.33
CA CYS A 337 -10.97 -29.72 47.48
C CYS A 337 -9.72 -29.48 48.35
N SER A 338 -8.64 -30.21 48.04
CA SER A 338 -7.37 -30.05 48.75
C SER A 338 -6.96 -28.57 48.75
N PHE A 339 -6.29 -28.13 49.81
CA PHE A 339 -5.85 -26.74 49.94
C PHE A 339 -5.07 -26.28 48.69
N TYR A 340 -4.20 -27.15 48.18
CA TYR A 340 -3.42 -26.91 46.98
C TYR A 340 -4.23 -26.83 45.68
N MET A 341 -5.31 -27.62 45.55
CA MET A 341 -6.22 -27.48 44.40
C MET A 341 -6.97 -26.15 44.45
N ARG A 342 -7.29 -25.66 45.65
CA ARG A 342 -7.83 -24.29 45.81
C ARG A 342 -6.80 -23.24 45.46
N GLU A 343 -5.56 -23.38 45.94
CA GLU A 343 -4.46 -22.46 45.62
C GLU A 343 -4.12 -22.45 44.13
N LEU A 344 -4.15 -23.60 43.44
CA LEU A 344 -3.97 -23.69 42.00
C LEU A 344 -5.10 -22.99 41.24
N ILE A 345 -6.36 -23.21 41.62
CA ILE A 345 -7.51 -22.53 41.00
C ILE A 345 -7.44 -21.02 41.23
N GLU A 346 -7.12 -20.59 42.45
CA GLU A 346 -6.94 -19.17 42.78
C GLU A 346 -5.77 -18.56 42.00
N PHE A 347 -4.65 -19.27 41.86
CA PHE A 347 -3.49 -18.83 41.08
C PHE A 347 -3.86 -18.66 39.60
N ILE A 348 -4.46 -19.67 38.96
CA ILE A 348 -4.86 -19.61 37.55
C ILE A 348 -5.86 -18.48 37.31
N THR A 349 -6.89 -18.38 38.15
CA THR A 349 -7.93 -17.34 38.04
C THR A 349 -7.32 -15.94 38.17
N ARG A 350 -6.45 -15.75 39.15
CA ARG A 350 -5.78 -14.47 39.40
C ARG A 350 -4.87 -14.09 38.24
N THR A 351 -4.02 -15.02 37.81
CA THR A 351 -3.05 -14.78 36.74
C THR A 351 -3.73 -14.42 35.42
N TYR A 352 -4.82 -15.11 35.08
CA TYR A 352 -5.63 -14.75 33.91
C TYR A 352 -6.17 -13.32 34.01
N ASN A 353 -6.81 -12.98 35.14
CA ASN A 353 -7.44 -11.67 35.34
C ASN A 353 -6.44 -10.50 35.47
N ILE A 354 -5.20 -10.77 35.85
CA ILE A 354 -4.19 -9.73 36.06
C ILE A 354 -3.35 -9.52 34.79
N TYR A 355 -2.90 -10.61 34.16
CA TYR A 355 -1.90 -10.54 33.10
C TYR A 355 -2.46 -10.78 31.70
N LEU A 356 -3.50 -11.61 31.55
CA LEU A 356 -3.98 -12.04 30.23
C LEU A 356 -5.27 -11.34 29.79
N SER A 357 -6.17 -10.98 30.71
CA SER A 357 -7.46 -10.38 30.36
C SER A 357 -7.38 -9.01 29.69
N SER A 358 -6.25 -8.32 29.86
CA SER A 358 -6.00 -6.99 29.32
C SER A 358 -5.59 -7.00 27.84
N PHE A 359 -5.25 -8.16 27.29
CA PHE A 359 -5.01 -8.31 25.86
C PHE A 359 -6.35 -8.34 25.10
N ASP A 360 -6.45 -7.53 24.06
CA ASP A 360 -7.64 -7.47 23.20
C ASP A 360 -7.70 -8.67 22.23
N ASN A 361 -6.53 -9.24 21.91
CA ASN A 361 -6.45 -10.47 21.15
C ASN A 361 -6.79 -11.68 22.05
N LYS A 362 -8.05 -12.12 22.00
CA LYS A 362 -8.60 -13.18 22.87
C LYS A 362 -8.77 -14.53 22.17
N GLU A 363 -8.52 -14.57 20.87
CA GLU A 363 -8.47 -15.79 20.05
C GLU A 363 -7.02 -16.25 19.94
#